data_AF-A0A9D6QFZ1-F1
#
_entry.id   AF-A0A9D6QFZ1-F1
#
_cell.length_a   1.000
_cell.length_b   1.000
_cell.length_c   1.000
_cell.angle_alpha   90.00
_cell.angle_beta   90.00
_cell.angle_gamma   90.00
#
_symmetry.space_group_name_H-M   'P 1'
#
loop_
_entity.id
_entity.type
_entity.pdbx_description
1 polymer ?
#
loop_
_entity_poly.entity_id
_entity_poly.type
_entity_poly.pdbx_seq_one_letter_code
_entity_poly.pdbx_strand_id
1 'polypeptide(L)' 'PNLERITAPMMWINSADDFINPRNFDYPRRAIARMPNARFRLIAETPDTHGHGTHTWAVNWKQDLVELLARSAG' A
#
# COMPACT_ATOMS: atom_id res chain seq x y z
N PRO A 1 6.62 -6.92 15.16
CA PRO A 1 8.05 -7.09 15.53
C PRO A 1 8.80 -7.66 14.31
N ASN A 2 10.11 -7.41 14.16
CA ASN A 2 10.95 -7.91 13.05
C ASN A 2 10.68 -7.35 11.63
N LEU A 3 10.15 -6.13 11.50
CA LEU A 3 9.87 -5.54 10.17
C LEU A 3 11.14 -5.43 9.30
N GLU A 4 12.26 -5.09 9.92
CA GLU A 4 13.59 -5.01 9.32
C GLU A 4 14.10 -6.31 8.69
N ARG A 5 13.50 -7.47 9.01
CA ARG A 5 13.83 -8.75 8.37
C ARG A 5 13.17 -8.91 7.00
N ILE A 6 12.24 -8.05 6.63
CA ILE A 6 11.58 -8.07 5.32
C ILE A 6 12.53 -7.40 4.31
N THR A 7 13.21 -8.24 3.53
CA THR A 7 14.16 -7.79 2.50
C THR A 7 13.59 -7.85 1.08
N ALA A 8 12.54 -8.64 0.85
CA ALA A 8 11.87 -8.68 -0.45
C ALA A 8 11.25 -7.32 -0.82
N PRO A 9 11.20 -6.95 -2.11
CA PRO A 9 10.40 -5.82 -2.56
C PRO A 9 8.95 -5.94 -2.04
N MET A 10 8.42 -4.88 -1.46
CA MET A 10 7.07 -4.86 -0.90
C MET A 10 6.33 -3.60 -1.34
N MET A 11 5.03 -3.74 -1.61
CA MET A 11 4.09 -2.65 -1.85
C MET A 11 2.94 -2.77 -0.86
N TRP A 12 2.72 -1.73 -0.07
CA TRP A 12 1.56 -1.58 0.81
C TRP A 12 0.64 -0.49 0.28
N ILE A 13 -0.58 -0.86 -0.11
CA ILE A 13 -1.57 0.07 -0.61
C ILE A 13 -2.72 0.16 0.40
N ASN A 14 -3.15 1.38 0.68
CA ASN A 14 -4.38 1.68 1.40
C ASN A 14 -5.19 2.70 0.61
N SER A 15 -6.49 2.81 0.89
CA SER A 15 -7.33 3.84 0.28
C SER A 15 -7.85 4.78 1.36
N ALA A 16 -7.95 6.06 1.03
CA ALA A 16 -8.20 7.07 2.04
C ALA A 16 -9.67 7.07 2.51
N ASP A 17 -10.57 6.54 1.69
CA ASP A 17 -11.99 6.30 1.99
C ASP A 17 -12.24 4.98 2.75
N ASP A 18 -11.20 4.17 2.99
CA ASP A 18 -11.31 2.97 3.83
C ASP A 18 -11.55 3.35 5.30
N PHE A 19 -12.80 3.21 5.75
CA PHE A 19 -13.21 3.46 7.12
C PHE A 19 -12.73 2.39 8.12
N ILE A 20 -12.31 1.20 7.65
CA ILE A 20 -11.73 0.13 8.47
C ILE A 20 -10.24 0.38 8.70
N ASN A 21 -9.54 0.88 7.66
CA ASN A 21 -8.14 1.32 7.75
C ASN A 21 -8.00 2.85 7.54
N PRO A 22 -8.43 3.68 8.52
CA PRO A 22 -8.36 5.13 8.43
C PRO A 22 -7.01 5.71 8.00
N ARG A 23 -7.07 6.73 7.13
CA ARG A 23 -5.90 7.47 6.62
C ARG A 23 -5.02 8.14 7.68
N ASN A 24 -5.54 8.37 8.88
CA ASN A 24 -4.86 9.05 9.97
C ASN A 24 -4.03 8.11 10.87
N PHE A 25 -3.98 6.82 10.55
CA PHE A 25 -3.08 5.91 11.23
C PHE A 25 -1.61 6.24 10.94
N ASP A 26 -0.81 6.29 12.00
CA ASP A 26 0.61 6.65 11.95
C ASP A 26 1.53 5.44 11.74
N TYR A 27 1.00 4.23 11.86
CA TYR A 27 1.77 3.00 11.73
C TYR A 27 2.36 2.76 10.33
N PRO A 28 1.75 3.16 9.18
CA PRO A 28 2.38 2.93 7.88
C PRO A 28 3.69 3.70 7.77
N ARG A 29 3.70 4.96 8.21
CA ARG A 29 4.90 5.80 8.25
C ARG A 29 5.99 5.19 9.14
N ARG A 30 5.63 4.73 10.35
CA ARG A 30 6.59 4.08 11.25
C ARG A 30 7.11 2.75 10.72
N ALA A 31 6.27 1.98 10.04
CA ALA A 31 6.62 0.67 9.52
C ALA A 31 7.56 0.80 8.31
N ILE A 32 7.25 1.66 7.34
CA ILE A 32 8.09 1.88 6.15
C ILE A 32 9.48 2.40 6.53
N ALA A 33 9.61 3.21 7.59
CA ALA A 33 10.90 3.63 8.12
C ALA A 33 11.82 2.47 8.54
N ARG A 34 11.26 1.28 8.82
CA ARG A 34 11.99 0.06 9.18
C ARG A 34 12.13 -0.94 8.04
N MET A 35 11.45 -0.72 6.92
CA MET A 35 11.37 -1.63 5.78
C MET A 35 11.88 -0.91 4.53
N PRO A 36 13.20 -0.85 4.29
CA PRO A 36 13.78 0.00 3.25
C PRO A 36 13.34 -0.35 1.82
N ASN A 37 12.91 -1.60 1.61
CA ASN A 37 12.43 -2.08 0.31
C ASN A 37 10.90 -2.01 0.17
N ALA A 38 10.20 -1.59 1.21
CA ALA A 38 8.76 -1.39 1.18
C ALA A 38 8.41 0.02 0.67
N ARG A 39 7.38 0.10 -0.16
CA ARG A 39 6.72 1.35 -0.54
C ARG A 39 5.31 1.37 0.04
N PHE A 40 4.85 2.54 0.46
CA PHE A 40 3.47 2.75 0.88
C PHE A 40 2.79 3.74 -0.06
N ARG A 41 1.57 3.41 -0.49
CA ARG A 41 0.70 4.30 -1.25
C ARG A 41 -0.65 4.43 -0.57
N LEU A 42 -1.07 5.66 -0.35
CA LEU A 42 -2.43 5.99 0.03
C LEU A 42 -3.17 6.50 -1.22
N ILE A 43 -4.10 5.72 -1.73
CA ILE A 43 -5.00 6.12 -2.82
C ILE A 43 -5.89 7.24 -2.29
N ALA A 44 -5.87 8.41 -2.94
CA ALA A 44 -6.76 9.50 -2.60
C ALA A 44 -8.21 9.09 -2.84
N GLU A 45 -9.11 9.58 -1.99
CA GLU A 45 -10.56 9.41 -2.19
C GLU A 45 -11.00 10.12 -3.46
N THR A 46 -11.79 9.43 -4.28
CA THR A 46 -12.35 9.94 -5.54
C THR A 46 -13.76 9.38 -5.74
N PRO A 47 -14.53 9.85 -6.73
CA PRO A 47 -15.80 9.22 -7.07
C PRO A 47 -15.71 7.73 -7.46
N ASP A 48 -14.51 7.25 -7.84
CA ASP A 48 -14.28 5.86 -8.26
C ASP A 48 -13.76 4.95 -7.13
N THR A 49 -13.58 5.49 -5.92
CA THR A 49 -13.24 4.70 -4.72
C THR A 49 -14.51 4.24 -4.00
N HIS A 50 -14.43 3.12 -3.28
CA HIS A 50 -15.57 2.35 -2.79
C HIS A 50 -15.47 2.01 -1.29
N GLY A 51 -14.94 2.93 -0.48
CA GLY A 51 -14.63 2.71 0.92
C GLY A 51 -13.62 1.57 1.09
N HIS A 52 -13.86 0.68 2.06
CA HIS A 52 -13.06 -0.54 2.19
C HIS A 52 -13.06 -1.37 0.89
N GLY A 53 -14.13 -1.33 0.09
CA GLY A 53 -14.24 -2.06 -1.18
C GLY A 53 -13.24 -1.63 -2.27
N THR A 54 -12.56 -0.49 -2.14
CA THR A 54 -11.55 -0.02 -3.10
C THR A 54 -10.48 -1.07 -3.40
N HIS A 55 -10.14 -1.93 -2.42
CA HIS A 55 -9.14 -2.99 -2.61
C HIS A 55 -9.55 -4.02 -3.70
N THR A 56 -10.84 -4.22 -3.96
CA THR A 56 -11.35 -5.16 -4.98
C THR A 56 -11.26 -4.57 -6.40
N TRP A 57 -11.16 -3.25 -6.51
CA TRP A 57 -11.17 -2.53 -7.79
C TRP A 57 -9.75 -2.29 -8.29
N ALA A 58 -9.26 -3.24 -9.09
CA ALA A 58 -7.88 -3.23 -9.60
C ALA A 58 -7.49 -1.95 -10.36
N VAL A 59 -8.45 -1.24 -10.95
CA VAL A 59 -8.17 0.04 -11.62
C VAL A 59 -7.42 1.04 -10.72
N ASN A 60 -7.65 0.98 -9.40
CA ASN A 60 -7.06 1.89 -8.42
C ASN A 60 -5.62 1.56 -8.01
N TRP A 61 -5.13 0.34 -8.29
CA TRP A 61 -3.82 -0.13 -7.78
C TRP A 61 -3.01 -0.99 -8.76
N LYS A 62 -3.56 -1.35 -9.93
CA LYS A 62 -2.92 -2.27 -10.89
C LYS A 62 -1.51 -1.82 -11.31
N GLN A 63 -1.27 -0.52 -11.41
CA GLN A 63 0.05 0.00 -11.79
C GLN A 63 1.08 -0.23 -10.69
N ASP A 64 0.70 -0.06 -9.42
CA ASP A 64 1.57 -0.36 -8.29
C ASP A 64 1.96 -1.85 -8.25
N LEU A 65 1.05 -2.75 -8.66
CA LEU A 65 1.38 -4.18 -8.83
C LEU A 65 2.37 -4.41 -9.98
N VAL A 66 2.17 -3.79 -11.14
CA VAL A 66 3.11 -3.90 -12.26
C VAL A 66 4.51 -3.42 -11.85
N GLU A 67 4.60 -2.30 -11.14
CA GLU A 67 5.87 -1.80 -10.60
C GLU A 67 6.50 -2.75 -9.58
N LEU A 68 5.68 -3.36 -8.70
CA LEU A 68 6.17 -4.36 -7.75
C LEU A 68 6.75 -5.58 -8.47
N LEU A 69 6.04 -6.10 -9.48
CA LEU A 69 6.51 -7.24 -10.28
C LEU A 69 7.82 -6.94 -11.00
N ALA A 70 7.94 -5.77 -11.63
CA ALA A 70 9.17 -5.33 -12.27
C ALA A 70 10.36 -5.25 -11.28
N ARG A 71 10.11 -4.76 -10.06
CA ARG A 71 11.12 -4.72 -8.98
C ARG A 71 11.47 -6.08 -8.41
N SER A 72 10.64 -7.09 -8.64
CA SER A 72 10.76 -8.44 -8.08
C SER A 72 11.31 -9.46 -9.08
N ALA A 73 11.52 -9.07 -10.34
CA ALA A 73 11.92 -9.92 -11.45
C ALA A 73 13.42 -10.33 -11.44
N GLY A 74 13.97 -10.63 -10.25
CA GLY A 74 15.32 -11.17 -10.07
C GLY A 74 15.44 -12.65 -10.41
#